data_AF-A0A838HM42-F1
#
_entry.id   AF-A0A838HM42-F1
#
_cell.length_a   1.000
_cell.length_b   1.000
_cell.length_c   1.000
_cell.angle_alpha   90.00
_cell.angle_beta   90.00
_cell.angle_gamma   90.00
#
_symmetry.space_group_name_H-M   'P 1'
#
loop_
_entity.id
_entity.type
_entity.pdbx_description
1 polymer ?
#
loop_
_entity_poly.entity_id
_entity_poly.type
_entity_poly.pdbx_seq_one_letter_code
_entity_poly.pdbx_strand_id
1 'polypeptide(L)'
;MIAVVSDFHLTDGSSGTGVEPGAFELFARLIGDMARHASHRGDRFQPLRQGIDLILLGDTLDLLRSRLWPPRSDSATAVPRPWDPPSQIAPTIGRIVDRILERNAEGLHFLRRLGEEGTFFFEGGRTYRVPVRITYFIGNHDWPLRLPGTVYDAIRWRVVRALGLANRAGPFPYTVAECDPALADRLRAHRLLVRHGDLYDPESYGGDRNRAALGDGVIIELLNRLADSVRDHLSLDDQDPLVVSLREVDNVRPYGVIPLWVLGVVRRFGLEGKPGGRAVLDVWSRLSEDFFALDFVRRWDRPWRLDEVDRLALKFGLVKRFVAGGTVRRIAGRLLPLLG
;
A
#
# COMPACT_ATOMS: atom_id res chain seq x y z
N MET A 1 -3.39 -14.93 -23.04
CA MET A 1 -4.32 -13.99 -22.36
C MET A 1 -3.50 -13.15 -21.40
N ILE A 2 -3.85 -11.89 -21.17
CA ILE A 2 -3.21 -11.05 -20.15
C ILE A 2 -4.28 -10.65 -19.13
N ALA A 3 -4.00 -10.83 -17.85
CA ALA A 3 -4.81 -10.36 -16.73
C ALA A 3 -3.95 -9.44 -15.88
N VAL A 4 -4.52 -8.31 -15.44
CA VAL A 4 -3.82 -7.32 -14.60
C VAL A 4 -4.65 -7.11 -13.35
N VAL A 5 -3.98 -7.12 -12.20
CA VAL A 5 -4.57 -6.84 -10.89
C VAL A 5 -3.58 -6.02 -10.08
N SER A 6 -4.06 -5.11 -9.25
CA SER A 6 -3.24 -4.24 -8.39
C SER A 6 -3.86 -4.15 -7.00
N ASP A 7 -3.14 -3.53 -6.06
CA ASP A 7 -3.69 -3.08 -4.78
C ASP A 7 -4.25 -4.21 -3.90
N PHE A 8 -3.55 -5.35 -3.82
CA PHE A 8 -3.90 -6.37 -2.82
C PHE A 8 -3.67 -5.88 -1.39
N HIS A 9 -2.68 -5.00 -1.18
CA HIS A 9 -2.30 -4.45 0.12
C HIS A 9 -2.22 -5.52 1.22
N LEU A 10 -1.49 -6.61 0.95
CA LEU A 10 -1.31 -7.66 1.95
C LEU A 10 -0.47 -7.14 3.11
N THR A 11 -1.08 -7.09 4.29
CA THR A 11 -0.45 -6.54 5.50
C THR A 11 0.06 -7.65 6.42
N ASP A 12 0.90 -7.26 7.38
CA ASP A 12 1.39 -8.14 8.45
C ASP A 12 0.37 -8.32 9.59
N GLY A 13 -0.86 -7.82 9.41
CA GLY A 13 -1.92 -7.82 10.41
C GLY A 13 -1.78 -6.74 11.48
N SER A 14 -0.76 -5.89 11.41
CA SER A 14 -0.62 -4.77 12.35
C SER A 14 -1.44 -3.54 11.95
N SER A 15 -1.90 -3.46 10.71
CA SER A 15 -2.74 -2.37 10.18
C SER A 15 -3.74 -2.90 9.16
N GLY A 16 -4.90 -2.24 9.09
CA GLY A 16 -6.01 -2.58 8.20
C GLY A 16 -6.61 -3.97 8.42
N THR A 17 -7.69 -4.26 7.69
CA THR A 17 -8.22 -5.61 7.52
C THR A 17 -7.55 -6.26 6.31
N GLY A 18 -7.03 -7.48 6.47
CA GLY A 18 -6.43 -8.24 5.38
C GLY A 18 -7.46 -8.84 4.40
N VAL A 19 -6.98 -9.44 3.32
CA VAL A 19 -7.80 -10.18 2.37
C VAL A 19 -8.03 -11.60 2.87
N GLU A 20 -9.29 -12.00 3.01
CA GLU A 20 -9.65 -13.35 3.44
C GLU A 20 -9.17 -14.42 2.44
N PRO A 21 -8.69 -15.59 2.91
CA PRO A 21 -8.17 -16.64 2.03
C PRO A 21 -9.14 -17.08 0.92
N GLY A 22 -10.45 -17.11 1.21
CA GLY A 22 -11.48 -17.46 0.24
C GLY A 22 -11.55 -16.51 -0.97
N ALA A 23 -11.09 -15.26 -0.84
CA ALA A 23 -11.01 -14.34 -1.97
C ALA A 23 -9.93 -14.77 -2.98
N PHE A 24 -8.80 -15.31 -2.52
CA PHE A 24 -7.75 -15.84 -3.41
C PHE A 24 -8.18 -17.13 -4.10
N GLU A 25 -8.93 -17.99 -3.39
CA GLU A 25 -9.52 -19.18 -3.99
C GLU A 25 -10.49 -18.78 -5.12
N LEU A 26 -11.41 -17.85 -4.84
CA LEU A 26 -12.34 -17.34 -5.84
C LEU A 26 -11.59 -16.70 -7.01
N PHE A 27 -10.57 -15.89 -6.73
CA PHE A 27 -9.73 -15.28 -7.77
C PHE A 27 -9.08 -16.33 -8.68
N ALA A 28 -8.50 -17.39 -8.11
CA ALA A 28 -7.89 -18.48 -8.89
C ALA A 28 -8.92 -19.21 -9.78
N ARG A 29 -10.13 -19.43 -9.27
CA ARG A 29 -11.25 -20.00 -10.05
C ARG A 29 -11.67 -19.07 -11.19
N LEU A 30 -11.83 -17.77 -10.92
CA LEU A 30 -12.18 -16.78 -11.94
C LEU A 30 -11.14 -16.69 -13.06
N ILE A 31 -9.85 -16.84 -12.75
CA ILE A 31 -8.79 -16.94 -13.77
C ILE A 31 -9.02 -18.14 -14.69
N GLY A 32 -9.43 -19.29 -14.14
CA GLY A 32 -9.78 -20.49 -14.92
C GLY A 32 -11.02 -20.29 -15.80
N ASP A 33 -12.07 -19.68 -15.24
CA ASP A 33 -13.29 -19.38 -15.98
C ASP A 33 -13.03 -18.39 -17.11
N MET A 34 -12.22 -17.35 -16.88
CA MET A 34 -11.78 -16.42 -17.92
C MET A 34 -10.95 -17.14 -18.99
N ALA A 35 -10.07 -18.07 -18.61
CA ALA A 35 -9.28 -18.86 -19.56
C ALA A 35 -10.17 -19.73 -20.45
N ARG A 36 -11.21 -20.34 -19.88
CA ARG A 36 -12.21 -21.13 -20.60
C ARG A 36 -12.96 -20.25 -21.60
N HIS A 37 -13.54 -19.14 -21.14
CA HIS A 37 -14.24 -18.19 -22.03
C HIS A 37 -13.33 -17.66 -23.13
N ALA A 38 -12.11 -17.27 -22.78
CA ALA A 38 -11.09 -16.83 -23.72
C ALA A 38 -10.52 -17.97 -24.59
N SER A 39 -10.97 -19.21 -24.45
CA SER A 39 -10.69 -20.31 -25.39
C SER A 39 -11.78 -20.48 -26.45
N HIS A 40 -12.97 -19.89 -26.27
CA HIS A 40 -14.00 -19.88 -27.31
C HIS A 40 -13.72 -18.76 -28.34
N ARG A 41 -13.83 -19.10 -29.63
CA ARG A 41 -13.62 -18.24 -30.79
C ARG A 41 -14.85 -18.37 -31.69
N GLY A 42 -15.94 -17.71 -31.28
CA GLY A 42 -17.28 -18.02 -31.79
C GLY A 42 -17.65 -19.46 -31.41
N ASP A 43 -18.08 -20.26 -32.39
CA ASP A 43 -18.49 -21.65 -32.17
C ASP A 43 -17.33 -22.64 -32.05
N ARG A 44 -16.08 -22.18 -32.19
CA ARG A 44 -14.89 -23.03 -32.13
C ARG A 44 -14.21 -22.92 -30.77
N PHE A 45 -13.92 -24.07 -30.17
CA PHE A 45 -13.10 -24.14 -28.97
C PHE A 45 -11.61 -24.31 -29.34
N GLN A 46 -10.77 -23.38 -28.87
CA GLN A 46 -9.33 -23.37 -29.08
C GLN A 46 -8.61 -22.98 -27.77
N PRO A 47 -8.01 -23.94 -27.04
CA PRO A 47 -7.31 -23.68 -25.79
C PRO A 47 -6.20 -22.63 -25.91
N LEU A 48 -6.00 -21.87 -24.83
CA LEU A 48 -4.91 -20.90 -24.69
C LEU A 48 -3.53 -21.58 -24.61
N ARG A 49 -2.94 -21.91 -25.77
CA ARG A 49 -1.63 -22.59 -25.84
C ARG A 49 -0.47 -21.80 -25.23
N GLN A 50 -0.52 -20.47 -25.33
CA GLN A 50 0.51 -19.57 -24.81
C GLN A 50 0.34 -19.28 -23.31
N GLY A 51 -0.76 -19.73 -22.70
CA GLY A 51 -1.06 -19.48 -21.30
C GLY A 51 -1.63 -18.09 -20.99
N ILE A 52 -1.49 -17.72 -19.73
CA ILE A 52 -1.94 -16.48 -19.12
C ILE A 52 -0.73 -15.75 -18.54
N ASP A 53 -0.53 -14.49 -18.90
CA ASP A 53 0.34 -13.60 -18.13
C ASP A 53 -0.54 -12.87 -17.10
N LEU A 54 -0.36 -13.22 -15.83
CA LEU A 54 -1.00 -12.54 -14.71
C LEU A 54 -0.02 -11.50 -14.16
N ILE A 55 -0.40 -10.23 -14.22
CA ILE A 55 0.44 -9.11 -13.76
C ILE A 55 -0.11 -8.62 -12.42
N LEU A 56 0.71 -8.70 -11.37
CA LEU A 56 0.48 -8.03 -10.09
C LEU A 56 1.13 -6.64 -10.21
N LEU A 57 0.31 -5.62 -10.47
CA LEU A 57 0.74 -4.28 -10.83
C LEU A 57 0.76 -3.37 -9.59
N GLY A 58 1.78 -3.53 -8.76
CA GLY A 58 2.03 -2.68 -7.61
C GLY A 58 1.13 -2.96 -6.41
N ASP A 59 1.56 -2.41 -5.27
CA ASP A 59 0.88 -2.40 -3.98
C ASP A 59 0.28 -3.77 -3.59
N THR A 60 1.03 -4.83 -3.91
CA THR A 60 0.61 -6.18 -3.59
C THR A 60 0.93 -6.51 -2.15
N LEU A 61 2.13 -6.16 -1.68
CA LEU A 61 2.49 -6.21 -0.26
C LEU A 61 2.45 -4.79 0.31
N ASP A 62 1.87 -4.60 1.49
CA ASP A 62 1.88 -3.30 2.15
C ASP A 62 3.04 -3.24 3.16
N LEU A 63 4.20 -2.78 2.70
CA LEU A 63 5.37 -2.66 3.57
C LEU A 63 5.30 -1.41 4.44
N LEU A 64 4.65 -0.34 3.99
CA LEU A 64 4.65 0.97 4.67
C LEU A 64 3.72 1.03 5.88
N ARG A 65 2.59 0.32 5.85
CA ARG A 65 1.64 0.33 6.97
C ARG A 65 2.03 -0.59 8.13
N SER A 66 3.17 -1.27 8.08
CA SER A 66 3.61 -2.10 9.20
C SER A 66 3.96 -1.26 10.44
N ARG A 67 3.47 -1.69 11.60
CA ARG A 67 3.87 -1.13 12.91
C ARG A 67 5.30 -1.50 13.32
N LEU A 68 6.06 -2.18 12.47
CA LEU A 68 7.50 -2.36 12.69
C LEU A 68 8.33 -1.11 12.37
N TRP A 69 7.77 -0.09 11.71
CA TRP A 69 8.46 1.17 11.47
C TRP A 69 8.50 2.13 12.66
N PRO A 70 7.36 2.45 13.31
CA PRO A 70 7.37 3.40 14.41
C PRO A 70 8.15 2.84 15.61
N PRO A 71 8.76 3.70 16.45
CA PRO A 71 9.39 3.26 17.68
C PRO A 71 8.31 2.69 18.59
N ARG A 72 8.55 1.50 19.14
CA ARG A 72 7.73 1.02 20.25
C ARG A 72 8.08 1.85 21.48
N SER A 73 7.10 2.19 22.30
CA SER A 73 7.27 3.00 23.52
C SER A 73 8.28 2.41 24.53
N ASP A 74 8.67 1.14 24.35
CA ASP A 74 9.62 0.37 25.16
C ASP A 74 11.05 0.27 24.55
N SER A 75 11.29 0.81 23.35
CA SER A 75 12.58 0.63 22.64
C SER A 75 13.48 1.86 22.75
N ALA A 76 14.59 1.72 23.48
CA ALA A 76 15.65 2.75 23.57
C ALA A 76 16.50 2.89 22.30
N THR A 77 16.29 2.05 21.28
CA THR A 77 17.05 2.04 20.03
C THR A 77 16.29 2.74 18.92
N ALA A 78 16.95 3.65 18.21
CA ALA A 78 16.40 4.26 17.00
C ALA A 78 16.03 3.18 15.98
N VAL A 79 14.75 3.14 15.58
CA VAL A 79 14.27 2.19 14.58
C VAL A 79 14.55 2.76 13.19
N PRO A 80 15.22 2.02 12.29
CA PRO A 80 15.48 2.47 10.92
C PRO A 80 14.19 2.86 10.19
N ARG A 81 14.25 3.93 9.39
CA ARG A 81 13.16 4.46 8.57
C ARG A 81 13.38 4.19 7.10
N PRO A 82 12.35 4.13 6.23
CA PRO A 82 12.54 3.84 4.81
C PRO A 82 13.45 4.82 4.05
N TRP A 83 13.68 6.02 4.59
CA TRP A 83 14.61 7.01 4.03
C TRP A 83 16.04 6.91 4.58
N ASP A 84 16.33 5.99 5.49
CA ASP A 84 17.68 5.68 5.98
C ASP A 84 18.44 4.81 4.95
N PRO A 85 19.78 4.66 5.09
CA PRO A 85 20.57 3.88 4.14
C PRO A 85 20.04 2.45 3.95
N PRO A 86 20.01 1.92 2.70
CA PRO A 86 19.47 0.59 2.40
C PRO A 86 20.03 -0.55 3.26
N SER A 87 21.29 -0.47 3.68
CA SER A 87 21.90 -1.49 4.55
C SER A 87 21.29 -1.53 5.96
N GLN A 88 20.80 -0.39 6.46
CA GLN A 88 20.22 -0.28 7.80
C GLN A 88 18.75 -0.73 7.84
N ILE A 89 18.02 -0.53 6.74
CA ILE A 89 16.58 -0.79 6.67
C ILE A 89 16.26 -2.23 6.23
N ALA A 90 17.19 -2.91 5.57
CA ALA A 90 16.97 -4.26 5.04
C ALA A 90 16.49 -5.28 6.10
N PRO A 91 17.00 -5.30 7.35
CA PRO A 91 16.49 -6.20 8.38
C PRO A 91 15.02 -5.93 8.76
N THR A 92 14.60 -4.66 8.80
CA THR A 92 13.20 -4.30 9.08
C THR A 92 12.31 -4.72 7.92
N ILE A 93 12.70 -4.45 6.68
CA ILE A 93 11.96 -4.89 5.48
C ILE A 93 11.83 -6.41 5.45
N GLY A 94 12.92 -7.13 5.71
CA GLY A 94 12.90 -8.59 5.78
C GLY A 94 11.87 -9.13 6.77
N ARG A 95 11.84 -8.56 7.99
CA ARG A 95 10.85 -8.93 9.02
C ARG A 95 9.41 -8.59 8.62
N ILE A 96 9.19 -7.43 8.00
CA ILE A 96 7.86 -7.03 7.51
C ILE A 96 7.38 -8.02 6.45
N VAL A 97 8.23 -8.32 5.46
CA VAL A 97 7.92 -9.31 4.41
C VAL A 97 7.61 -10.67 5.02
N ASP A 98 8.43 -11.17 5.95
CA ASP A 98 8.17 -12.47 6.59
C ASP A 98 6.80 -12.51 7.25
N ARG A 99 6.46 -11.48 8.05
CA ARG A 99 5.16 -11.43 8.72
C ARG A 99 3.99 -11.32 7.75
N ILE A 100 4.13 -10.58 6.66
CA ILE A 100 3.11 -10.52 5.61
C ILE A 100 2.93 -11.91 4.99
N LEU A 101 4.01 -12.58 4.61
CA LEU A 101 3.94 -13.90 3.98
C LEU A 101 3.37 -14.95 4.93
N GLU A 102 3.75 -14.94 6.20
CA GLU A 102 3.23 -15.83 7.25
C GLU A 102 1.74 -15.58 7.50
N ARG A 103 1.34 -14.32 7.68
CA ARG A 103 -0.06 -13.93 7.93
C ARG A 103 -0.99 -14.33 6.79
N ASN A 104 -0.51 -14.23 5.55
CA ASN A 104 -1.31 -14.44 4.35
C ASN A 104 -1.07 -15.82 3.71
N ALA A 105 -0.35 -16.74 4.37
CA ALA A 105 0.12 -17.98 3.79
C ALA A 105 -0.99 -18.85 3.16
N GLU A 106 -2.17 -18.90 3.79
CA GLU A 106 -3.33 -19.64 3.28
C GLU A 106 -3.86 -19.07 1.96
N GLY A 107 -4.00 -17.75 1.86
CA GLY A 107 -4.40 -17.09 0.60
C GLY A 107 -3.33 -17.19 -0.47
N LEU A 108 -2.06 -16.96 -0.09
CA LEU A 108 -0.90 -17.02 -0.99
C LEU A 108 -0.69 -18.43 -1.58
N HIS A 109 -1.12 -19.48 -0.88
CA HIS A 109 -1.10 -20.84 -1.41
C HIS A 109 -1.83 -20.96 -2.75
N PHE A 110 -2.99 -20.29 -2.92
CA PHE A 110 -3.75 -20.32 -4.17
C PHE A 110 -3.02 -19.61 -5.32
N LEU A 111 -2.39 -18.45 -5.05
CA LEU A 111 -1.57 -17.76 -6.05
C LEU A 111 -0.36 -18.60 -6.44
N ARG A 112 0.33 -19.19 -5.45
CA ARG A 112 1.48 -20.05 -5.70
C ARG A 112 1.10 -21.24 -6.58
N ARG A 113 0.01 -21.94 -6.25
CA ARG A 113 -0.51 -23.04 -7.08
C ARG A 113 -0.86 -22.58 -8.48
N LEU A 114 -1.47 -21.40 -8.63
CA LEU A 114 -1.75 -20.84 -9.95
C LEU A 114 -0.47 -20.65 -10.77
N GLY A 115 0.60 -20.11 -10.18
CA GLY A 115 1.88 -19.91 -10.85
C GLY A 115 2.66 -21.20 -11.15
N GLU A 116 2.60 -22.21 -10.26
CA GLU A 116 3.35 -23.47 -10.38
C GLU A 116 2.61 -24.51 -11.24
N GLU A 117 1.30 -24.66 -11.04
CA GLU A 117 0.47 -25.68 -11.67
C GLU A 117 -0.29 -25.12 -12.88
N GLY A 118 -0.54 -23.81 -12.94
CA GLY A 118 -1.47 -23.21 -13.88
C GLY A 118 -2.92 -23.29 -13.41
N THR A 119 -3.86 -23.05 -14.32
CA THR A 119 -5.30 -23.21 -14.06
C THR A 119 -5.88 -24.36 -14.89
N PHE A 120 -6.98 -24.94 -14.40
CA PHE A 120 -7.64 -26.10 -14.98
C PHE A 120 -9.12 -25.82 -15.18
N PHE A 121 -9.66 -26.28 -16.31
CA PHE A 121 -11.10 -26.26 -16.55
C PHE A 121 -11.53 -27.45 -17.42
N PHE A 122 -12.82 -27.76 -17.40
CA PHE A 122 -13.42 -28.86 -18.16
C PHE A 122 -14.23 -28.32 -19.35
N GLU A 123 -14.03 -28.91 -20.52
CA GLU A 123 -14.76 -28.58 -21.74
C GLU A 123 -14.93 -29.83 -22.61
N GLY A 124 -16.14 -30.09 -23.11
CA GLY A 124 -16.40 -31.17 -24.07
C GLY A 124 -15.89 -32.56 -23.63
N GLY A 125 -15.99 -32.91 -22.34
CA GLY A 125 -15.54 -34.21 -21.85
C GLY A 125 -14.05 -34.27 -21.46
N ARG A 126 -13.30 -33.17 -21.57
CA ARG A 126 -11.84 -33.14 -21.39
C ARG A 126 -11.40 -32.05 -20.42
N THR A 127 -10.38 -32.36 -19.63
CA THR A 127 -9.70 -31.38 -18.76
C THR A 127 -8.60 -30.67 -19.54
N TYR A 128 -8.58 -29.34 -19.48
CA TYR A 128 -7.57 -28.50 -20.08
C TYR A 128 -6.74 -27.82 -18.99
N ARG A 129 -5.42 -27.87 -19.14
CA ARG A 129 -4.47 -27.13 -18.33
C ARG A 129 -3.99 -25.90 -19.11
N VAL A 130 -4.04 -24.74 -18.48
CA VAL A 130 -3.52 -23.48 -19.03
C VAL A 130 -2.43 -22.95 -18.09
N PRO A 131 -1.17 -22.85 -18.55
CA PRO A 131 -0.09 -22.28 -17.74
C PRO A 131 -0.39 -20.84 -17.36
N VAL A 132 -0.05 -20.44 -16.12
CA VAL A 132 -0.13 -19.05 -15.66
C VAL A 132 1.25 -18.59 -15.26
N ARG A 133 1.68 -17.46 -15.83
CA ARG A 133 2.94 -16.78 -15.50
C ARG A 133 2.61 -15.54 -14.69
N ILE A 134 2.94 -15.56 -13.40
CA ILE A 134 2.68 -14.42 -12.51
C ILE A 134 3.90 -13.50 -12.52
N THR A 135 3.73 -12.24 -12.90
CA THR A 135 4.80 -11.22 -12.88
C THR A 135 4.41 -10.08 -11.94
N TYR A 136 5.30 -9.79 -11.01
CA TYR A 136 5.17 -8.72 -10.02
C TYR A 136 5.83 -7.44 -10.53
N PHE A 137 5.12 -6.33 -10.44
CA PHE A 137 5.63 -4.98 -10.55
C PHE A 137 5.42 -4.28 -9.21
N ILE A 138 6.36 -3.45 -8.80
CA ILE A 138 6.20 -2.67 -7.57
C ILE A 138 5.30 -1.44 -7.81
N GLY A 139 4.67 -0.97 -6.75
CA GLY A 139 4.05 0.34 -6.60
C GLY A 139 4.77 1.13 -5.50
N ASN A 140 4.05 2.02 -4.83
CA ASN A 140 4.61 2.84 -3.77
C ASN A 140 4.56 2.17 -2.39
N HIS A 141 3.72 1.17 -2.15
CA HIS A 141 3.68 0.48 -0.84
C HIS A 141 4.72 -0.64 -0.69
N ASP A 142 5.28 -1.11 -1.81
CA ASP A 142 6.26 -2.20 -1.87
C ASP A 142 7.55 -1.80 -2.62
N TRP A 143 7.76 -0.50 -2.85
CA TRP A 143 8.95 0.03 -3.53
C TRP A 143 10.29 -0.49 -2.99
N PRO A 144 10.47 -0.79 -1.68
CA PRO A 144 11.73 -1.34 -1.19
C PRO A 144 12.13 -2.68 -1.83
N LEU A 145 11.19 -3.41 -2.46
CA LEU A 145 11.48 -4.61 -3.24
C LEU A 145 12.25 -4.31 -4.54
N ARG A 146 12.42 -3.04 -4.94
CA ARG A 146 13.33 -2.63 -6.03
C ARG A 146 14.79 -2.51 -5.61
N LEU A 147 15.06 -2.37 -4.32
CA LEU A 147 16.41 -2.02 -3.86
C LEU A 147 17.42 -3.11 -4.25
N PRO A 148 18.59 -2.73 -4.81
CA PRO A 148 19.59 -3.70 -5.25
C PRO A 148 20.36 -4.30 -4.08
N GLY A 149 21.00 -5.45 -4.33
CA GLY A 149 21.93 -6.09 -3.39
C GLY A 149 21.45 -7.46 -2.90
N THR A 150 22.40 -8.31 -2.53
CA THR A 150 22.17 -9.72 -2.21
C THR A 150 21.23 -9.94 -1.03
N VAL A 151 21.24 -9.03 -0.05
CA VAL A 151 20.30 -9.05 1.08
C VAL A 151 18.86 -8.86 0.60
N TYR A 152 18.65 -7.92 -0.33
CA TYR A 152 17.34 -7.70 -0.95
C TYR A 152 16.95 -8.82 -1.91
N ASP A 153 17.92 -9.44 -2.59
CA ASP A 153 17.66 -10.62 -3.41
C ASP A 153 17.11 -11.77 -2.58
N ALA A 154 17.65 -11.98 -1.37
CA ALA A 154 17.14 -12.97 -0.42
C ALA A 154 15.71 -12.64 0.07
N ILE A 155 15.41 -11.36 0.32
CA ILE A 155 14.04 -10.91 0.64
C ILE A 155 13.09 -11.24 -0.53
N ARG A 156 13.43 -10.81 -1.75
CA ARG A 156 12.62 -11.07 -2.94
C ARG A 156 12.47 -12.54 -3.25
N TRP A 157 13.48 -13.37 -3.01
CA TRP A 157 13.39 -14.81 -3.22
C TRP A 157 12.26 -15.44 -2.39
N ARG A 158 12.07 -14.99 -1.14
CA ARG A 158 10.95 -15.44 -0.30
C ARG A 158 9.61 -15.02 -0.90
N VAL A 159 9.49 -13.79 -1.41
CA VAL A 159 8.28 -13.30 -2.11
C VAL A 159 8.01 -14.13 -3.37
N VAL A 160 9.03 -14.36 -4.21
CA VAL A 160 8.93 -15.18 -5.43
C VAL A 160 8.39 -16.57 -5.11
N ARG A 161 8.94 -17.23 -4.08
CA ARG A 161 8.53 -18.57 -3.65
C ARG A 161 7.12 -18.59 -3.06
N ALA A 162 6.76 -17.57 -2.28
CA ALA A 162 5.46 -17.53 -1.61
C ALA A 162 4.31 -17.25 -2.58
N LEU A 163 4.52 -16.41 -3.60
CA LEU A 163 3.49 -16.03 -4.57
C LEU A 163 3.51 -16.86 -5.86
N GLY A 164 4.53 -17.71 -6.08
CA GLY A 164 4.70 -18.47 -7.34
C GLY A 164 5.06 -17.56 -8.53
N LEU A 165 5.91 -16.56 -8.29
CA LEU A 165 6.25 -15.56 -9.31
C LEU A 165 7.24 -16.11 -10.34
N ALA A 166 7.13 -15.61 -11.56
CA ALA A 166 8.10 -15.79 -12.65
C ALA A 166 9.25 -14.77 -12.60
N ASN A 167 9.19 -13.80 -11.69
CA ASN A 167 10.26 -12.83 -11.47
C ASN A 167 11.57 -13.54 -11.07
N ARG A 168 12.69 -12.99 -11.49
CA ARG A 168 13.99 -13.31 -10.88
C ARG A 168 14.06 -12.69 -9.49
N ALA A 169 14.93 -13.22 -8.64
CA ALA A 169 15.18 -12.65 -7.30
C ALA A 169 15.93 -11.30 -7.33
N GLY A 170 16.29 -10.76 -8.50
CA GLY A 170 16.82 -9.39 -8.63
C GLY A 170 15.74 -8.31 -8.45
N PRO A 171 16.09 -7.01 -8.48
CA PRO A 171 15.16 -5.89 -8.35
C PRO A 171 13.84 -6.11 -9.11
N PHE A 172 12.72 -6.01 -8.40
CA PHE A 172 11.42 -6.10 -9.06
C PHE A 172 11.17 -4.87 -9.94
N PRO A 173 10.57 -5.05 -11.12
CA PRO A 173 10.39 -3.98 -12.08
C PRO A 173 9.37 -2.95 -11.58
N TYR A 174 9.64 -1.68 -11.84
CA TYR A 174 8.66 -0.60 -11.68
C TYR A 174 7.97 -0.26 -13.01
N THR A 175 8.66 -0.50 -14.13
CA THR A 175 8.15 -0.18 -15.47
C THR A 175 8.30 -1.37 -16.40
N VAL A 176 7.55 -1.39 -17.51
CA VAL A 176 7.66 -2.42 -18.54
C VAL A 176 9.07 -2.47 -19.16
N ALA A 177 9.81 -1.36 -19.16
CA ALA A 177 11.19 -1.35 -19.65
C ALA A 177 12.15 -2.16 -18.76
N GLU A 178 11.78 -2.39 -17.49
CA GLU A 178 12.58 -3.13 -16.51
C GLU A 178 12.20 -4.62 -16.43
N CYS A 179 11.09 -5.03 -17.06
CA CYS A 179 10.59 -6.41 -16.96
C CYS A 179 11.26 -7.36 -17.98
N ASP A 180 10.87 -8.64 -17.93
CA ASP A 180 11.28 -9.64 -18.92
C ASP A 180 10.93 -9.17 -20.35
N PRO A 181 11.89 -9.18 -21.30
CA PRO A 181 11.64 -8.71 -22.68
C PRO A 181 10.49 -9.44 -23.37
N ALA A 182 10.31 -10.75 -23.11
CA ALA A 182 9.23 -11.51 -23.72
C ALA A 182 7.86 -11.06 -23.16
N LEU A 183 7.78 -10.63 -21.90
CA LEU A 183 6.55 -10.01 -21.37
C LEU A 183 6.28 -8.67 -22.05
N ALA A 184 7.31 -7.83 -22.21
CA ALA A 184 7.17 -6.55 -22.90
C ALA A 184 6.67 -6.71 -24.34
N ASP A 185 7.17 -7.70 -25.08
CA ASP A 185 6.70 -8.00 -26.44
C ASP A 185 5.25 -8.49 -26.47
N ARG A 186 4.85 -9.33 -25.51
CA ARG A 186 3.44 -9.76 -25.38
C ARG A 186 2.52 -8.60 -25.06
N LEU A 187 2.92 -7.71 -24.15
CA LEU A 187 2.17 -6.49 -23.84
C LEU A 187 1.98 -5.61 -25.08
N ARG A 188 3.05 -5.39 -25.86
CA ARG A 188 3.00 -4.65 -27.14
C ARG A 188 2.06 -5.32 -28.15
N ALA A 189 2.15 -6.63 -28.31
CA ALA A 189 1.28 -7.39 -29.22
C ALA A 189 -0.21 -7.25 -28.83
N HIS A 190 -0.49 -7.14 -27.54
CA HIS A 190 -1.82 -6.87 -26.99
C HIS A 190 -2.21 -5.38 -26.95
N ARG A 191 -1.32 -4.47 -27.39
CA ARG A 191 -1.49 -3.00 -27.29
C ARG A 191 -1.78 -2.55 -25.86
N LEU A 192 -1.18 -3.22 -24.87
CA LEU A 192 -1.40 -2.95 -23.46
C LEU A 192 -0.20 -2.18 -22.88
N LEU A 193 -0.50 -1.08 -22.17
CA LEU A 193 0.45 -0.38 -21.31
C LEU A 193 0.06 -0.66 -19.86
N VAL A 194 1.02 -1.10 -19.05
CA VAL A 194 0.82 -1.30 -17.60
C VAL A 194 1.76 -0.38 -16.82
N ARG A 195 1.21 0.36 -15.87
CA ARG A 195 1.96 1.26 -14.98
C ARG A 195 1.18 1.49 -13.70
N HIS A 196 1.87 1.49 -12.58
CA HIS A 196 1.27 1.89 -11.31
C HIS A 196 0.99 3.40 -11.28
N GLY A 197 -0.09 3.81 -10.62
CA GLY A 197 -0.60 5.18 -10.64
C GLY A 197 0.24 6.18 -9.83
N ASP A 198 1.03 5.68 -8.89
CA ASP A 198 1.89 6.44 -7.98
C ASP A 198 2.81 7.45 -8.67
N LEU A 199 3.23 7.19 -9.90
CA LEU A 199 4.07 8.08 -10.69
C LEU A 199 3.43 9.48 -10.89
N TYR A 200 2.10 9.54 -10.93
CA TYR A 200 1.36 10.78 -11.17
C TYR A 200 0.99 11.51 -9.88
N ASP A 201 1.34 10.94 -8.72
CA ASP A 201 1.15 11.54 -7.41
C ASP A 201 2.50 11.99 -6.85
N PRO A 202 2.76 13.31 -6.79
CA PRO A 202 3.99 13.85 -6.22
C PRO A 202 4.24 13.47 -4.76
N GLU A 203 3.18 13.18 -3.99
CA GLU A 203 3.29 12.72 -2.60
C GLU A 203 3.82 11.28 -2.56
N SER A 204 3.48 10.46 -3.55
CA SER A 204 3.85 9.04 -3.68
C SER A 204 5.05 8.79 -4.61
N TYR A 205 5.55 9.79 -5.34
CA TYR A 205 6.73 9.67 -6.21
C TYR A 205 7.62 10.92 -6.26
N GLY A 206 8.86 10.79 -5.77
CA GLY A 206 9.86 11.86 -5.82
C GLY A 206 10.73 11.92 -7.08
N GLY A 207 10.43 11.13 -8.11
CA GLY A 207 11.25 11.02 -9.34
C GLY A 207 12.30 9.89 -9.31
N ASP A 208 12.52 9.24 -8.17
CA ASP A 208 13.38 8.05 -8.03
C ASP A 208 12.68 7.00 -7.18
N ARG A 209 12.41 5.82 -7.77
CA ARG A 209 11.70 4.72 -7.09
C ARG A 209 12.61 3.88 -6.19
N ASN A 210 13.92 4.17 -6.14
CA ASN A 210 14.82 3.60 -5.13
C ASN A 210 14.86 4.41 -3.83
N ARG A 211 13.96 5.38 -3.66
CA ARG A 211 13.92 6.27 -2.50
C ARG A 211 12.51 6.40 -1.96
N ALA A 212 12.43 6.63 -0.66
CA ALA A 212 11.18 6.95 0.01
C ALA A 212 10.58 8.24 -0.54
N ALA A 213 9.25 8.27 -0.69
CA ALA A 213 8.49 9.45 -1.06
C ALA A 213 8.00 10.20 0.20
N LEU A 214 7.54 11.44 0.05
CA LEU A 214 6.98 12.23 1.16
C LEU A 214 5.81 11.52 1.85
N GLY A 215 4.97 10.84 1.06
CA GLY A 215 3.83 10.02 1.52
C GLY A 215 4.25 8.86 2.43
N ASP A 216 5.44 8.29 2.26
CA ASP A 216 5.94 7.23 3.15
C ASP A 216 6.09 7.76 4.58
N GLY A 217 6.56 8.99 4.71
CA GLY A 217 6.64 9.69 6.00
C GLY A 217 5.27 9.98 6.58
N VAL A 218 4.29 10.39 5.76
CA VAL A 218 2.90 10.59 6.21
C VAL A 218 2.33 9.29 6.77
N ILE A 219 2.47 8.17 6.05
CA ILE A 219 1.99 6.86 6.51
C ILE A 219 2.65 6.47 7.83
N ILE A 220 3.98 6.50 7.88
CA ILE A 220 4.73 5.92 9.01
C ILE A 220 4.69 6.80 10.26
N GLU A 221 4.83 8.12 10.11
CA GLU A 221 5.00 9.04 11.24
C GLU A 221 3.69 9.68 11.68
N LEU A 222 2.65 9.64 10.85
CA LEU A 222 1.33 10.15 11.21
C LEU A 222 0.30 9.04 11.31
N LEU A 223 0.01 8.35 10.20
CA LEU A 223 -1.17 7.49 10.13
C LEU A 223 -1.03 6.24 11.01
N ASN A 224 0.09 5.52 10.86
CA ASN A 224 0.41 4.35 11.68
C ASN A 224 0.45 4.67 13.18
N ARG A 225 0.74 5.94 13.55
CA ARG A 225 0.87 6.38 14.95
C ARG A 225 -0.40 6.98 15.53
N LEU A 226 -1.34 7.44 14.71
CA LEU A 226 -2.50 8.22 15.17
C LEU A 226 -3.38 7.43 16.15
N ALA A 227 -3.87 6.27 15.72
CA ALA A 227 -4.79 5.46 16.52
C ALA A 227 -4.14 5.00 17.84
N ASP A 228 -2.90 4.54 17.79
CA ASP A 228 -2.17 4.07 18.96
C ASP A 228 -1.84 5.24 19.91
N SER A 229 -1.48 6.42 19.38
CA SER A 229 -1.25 7.61 20.21
C SER A 229 -2.52 8.12 20.89
N VAL A 230 -3.68 8.04 20.22
CA VAL A 230 -4.98 8.37 20.83
C VAL A 230 -5.36 7.35 21.89
N ARG A 231 -5.21 6.05 21.59
CA ARG A 231 -5.47 4.96 22.52
C ARG A 231 -4.68 5.17 23.81
N ASP A 232 -3.37 5.38 23.70
CA ASP A 232 -2.48 5.53 24.85
C ASP A 232 -2.79 6.82 25.63
N HIS A 233 -3.08 7.92 24.93
CA HIS A 233 -3.40 9.21 25.57
C HIS A 233 -4.73 9.20 26.32
N LEU A 234 -5.70 8.40 25.87
CA LEU A 234 -7.02 8.27 26.48
C LEU A 234 -7.18 7.00 27.33
N SER A 235 -6.13 6.19 27.47
CA SER A 235 -6.15 4.89 28.16
C SER A 235 -7.29 3.96 27.67
N LEU A 236 -7.48 3.89 26.35
CA LEU A 236 -8.52 3.07 25.71
C LEU A 236 -8.02 1.65 25.42
N ASP A 237 -8.97 0.73 25.26
CA ASP A 237 -8.68 -0.62 24.77
C ASP A 237 -8.39 -0.61 23.26
N ASP A 238 -7.65 -1.63 22.80
CA ASP A 238 -7.30 -1.76 21.38
C ASP A 238 -8.51 -1.97 20.46
N GLN A 239 -9.59 -2.51 21.02
CA GLN A 239 -10.87 -2.76 20.35
C GLN A 239 -11.88 -1.63 20.60
N ASP A 240 -11.48 -0.53 21.22
CA ASP A 240 -12.36 0.63 21.39
C ASP A 240 -12.83 1.12 20.01
N PRO A 241 -14.15 1.34 19.80
CA PRO A 241 -14.68 1.76 18.52
C PRO A 241 -14.06 3.05 17.96
N LEU A 242 -13.61 3.98 18.81
CA LEU A 242 -12.89 5.17 18.38
C LEU A 242 -11.51 4.81 17.81
N VAL A 243 -10.77 3.92 18.50
CA VAL A 243 -9.45 3.45 18.07
C VAL A 243 -9.55 2.69 16.75
N VAL A 244 -10.51 1.77 16.64
CA VAL A 244 -10.81 1.05 15.40
C VAL A 244 -11.17 2.02 14.29
N SER A 245 -12.05 3.01 14.56
CA SER A 245 -12.42 4.00 13.55
C SER A 245 -11.25 4.89 13.12
N LEU A 246 -10.29 5.19 14.00
CA LEU A 246 -9.11 5.99 13.67
C LEU A 246 -8.10 5.22 12.81
N ARG A 247 -8.05 3.88 12.90
CA ARG A 247 -7.20 3.03 12.04
C ARG A 247 -7.62 3.09 10.57
N GLU A 248 -8.87 3.41 10.30
CA GLU A 248 -9.38 3.61 8.94
C GLU A 248 -8.85 4.88 8.26
N VAL A 249 -8.06 5.71 8.96
CA VAL A 249 -7.42 6.91 8.39
C VAL A 249 -6.54 6.57 7.19
N ASP A 250 -5.99 5.35 7.16
CA ASP A 250 -5.15 4.86 6.09
C ASP A 250 -5.86 4.80 4.73
N ASN A 251 -7.20 4.74 4.73
CA ASN A 251 -8.04 4.71 3.53
C ASN A 251 -8.41 6.11 3.04
N VAL A 252 -7.95 7.18 3.70
CA VAL A 252 -8.28 8.56 3.36
C VAL A 252 -7.28 9.11 2.35
N ARG A 253 -7.78 9.48 1.17
CA ARG A 253 -7.02 10.14 0.11
C ARG A 253 -7.83 11.28 -0.52
N PRO A 254 -7.20 12.33 -1.05
CA PRO A 254 -5.76 12.65 -0.93
C PRO A 254 -5.37 13.01 0.52
N TYR A 255 -4.09 12.96 0.89
CA TYR A 255 -3.68 13.15 2.30
C TYR A 255 -4.16 14.47 2.89
N GLY A 256 -4.26 15.51 2.06
CA GLY A 256 -4.80 16.81 2.45
C GLY A 256 -6.19 16.83 3.11
N VAL A 257 -7.00 15.78 2.96
CA VAL A 257 -8.34 15.70 3.57
C VAL A 257 -8.37 14.96 4.91
N ILE A 258 -7.27 14.32 5.32
CA ILE A 258 -7.16 13.61 6.61
C ILE A 258 -7.60 14.49 7.79
N PRO A 259 -7.19 15.77 7.91
CA PRO A 259 -7.59 16.60 9.04
C PRO A 259 -9.12 16.74 9.16
N LEU A 260 -9.83 16.85 8.02
CA LEU A 260 -11.28 16.91 7.99
C LEU A 260 -11.92 15.57 8.35
N TRP A 261 -11.32 14.47 7.92
CA TRP A 261 -11.79 13.14 8.28
C TRP A 261 -11.63 12.88 9.80
N VAL A 262 -10.51 13.28 10.41
CA VAL A 262 -10.30 13.18 11.87
C VAL A 262 -11.38 13.98 12.63
N LEU A 263 -11.70 15.19 12.17
CA LEU A 263 -12.82 15.98 12.71
C LEU A 263 -14.16 15.24 12.53
N GLY A 264 -14.37 14.58 11.39
CA GLY A 264 -15.52 13.74 11.13
C GLY A 264 -15.65 12.58 12.12
N VAL A 265 -14.54 11.92 12.48
CA VAL A 265 -14.51 10.87 13.51
C VAL A 265 -14.89 11.44 14.87
N VAL A 266 -14.27 12.54 15.31
CA VAL A 266 -14.62 13.23 16.57
C VAL A 266 -16.11 13.56 16.64
N ARG A 267 -16.69 14.04 15.53
CA ARG A 267 -18.12 14.34 15.43
C ARG A 267 -18.99 13.08 15.47
N ARG A 268 -18.61 12.02 14.74
CA ARG A 268 -19.33 10.74 14.70
C ARG A 268 -19.50 10.14 16.09
N PHE A 269 -18.47 10.26 16.93
CA PHE A 269 -18.50 9.79 18.32
C PHE A 269 -19.10 10.81 19.31
N GLY A 270 -19.63 11.94 18.83
CA GLY A 270 -20.24 12.97 19.68
C GLY A 270 -19.25 13.60 20.65
N LEU A 271 -17.98 13.70 20.26
CA LEU A 271 -16.89 14.23 21.09
C LEU A 271 -16.60 15.72 20.86
N GLU A 272 -17.39 16.39 20.00
CA GLU A 272 -17.27 17.83 19.74
C GLU A 272 -17.40 18.64 21.04
N GLY A 273 -16.41 19.50 21.31
CA GLY A 273 -16.37 20.33 22.53
C GLY A 273 -16.09 19.57 23.82
N LYS A 274 -15.88 18.25 23.77
CA LYS A 274 -15.58 17.42 24.96
C LYS A 274 -14.07 17.20 25.14
N PRO A 275 -13.59 16.92 26.36
CA PRO A 275 -12.18 16.63 26.61
C PRO A 275 -11.60 15.53 25.72
N GLY A 276 -12.35 14.44 25.50
CA GLY A 276 -11.91 13.35 24.61
C GLY A 276 -11.75 13.77 23.15
N GLY A 277 -12.61 14.64 22.63
CA GLY A 277 -12.47 15.18 21.28
C GLY A 277 -11.27 16.09 21.15
N ARG A 278 -11.03 16.94 22.17
CA ARG A 278 -9.84 17.79 22.22
C ARG A 278 -8.55 16.97 22.25
N ALA A 279 -8.52 15.91 23.05
CA ALA A 279 -7.39 14.98 23.10
C ALA A 279 -7.04 14.37 21.73
N VAL A 280 -8.03 13.93 20.95
CA VAL A 280 -7.80 13.40 19.59
C VAL A 280 -7.15 14.46 18.69
N LEU A 281 -7.66 15.70 18.74
CA LEU A 281 -7.14 16.80 17.92
C LEU A 281 -5.75 17.28 18.38
N ASP A 282 -5.47 17.21 19.68
CA ASP A 282 -4.17 17.52 20.25
C ASP A 282 -3.13 16.46 19.83
N VAL A 283 -3.49 15.18 19.84
CA VAL A 283 -2.65 14.09 19.32
C VAL A 283 -2.35 14.29 17.83
N TRP A 284 -3.37 14.58 17.01
CA TRP A 284 -3.17 14.89 15.58
C TRP A 284 -2.22 16.07 15.37
N SER A 285 -2.42 17.15 16.14
CA SER A 285 -1.62 18.37 16.03
C SER A 285 -0.16 18.11 16.37
N ARG A 286 0.10 17.39 17.48
CA ARG A 286 1.46 17.01 17.89
C ARG A 286 2.13 16.12 16.86
N LEU A 287 1.46 15.06 16.40
CA LEU A 287 2.04 14.17 15.37
C LEU A 287 2.37 14.94 14.09
N SER A 288 1.47 15.84 13.66
CA SER A 288 1.72 16.72 12.51
C SER A 288 2.96 17.59 12.70
N GLU A 289 3.12 18.21 13.88
CA GLU A 289 4.30 19.01 14.22
C GLU A 289 5.58 18.17 14.19
N ASP A 290 5.56 16.99 14.82
CA ASP A 290 6.69 16.06 14.85
C ASP A 290 7.10 15.65 13.41
N PHE A 291 6.12 15.38 12.55
CA PHE A 291 6.36 15.04 11.14
C PHE A 291 7.05 16.17 10.37
N PHE A 292 6.55 17.40 10.45
CA PHE A 292 7.18 18.55 9.77
C PHE A 292 8.55 18.93 10.37
N ALA A 293 8.85 18.48 11.60
CA ALA A 293 10.15 18.67 12.22
C ALA A 293 11.23 17.68 11.71
N LEU A 294 10.85 16.60 11.02
CA LEU A 294 11.79 15.59 10.52
C LEU A 294 12.74 16.19 9.47
N ASP A 295 14.04 15.88 9.61
CA ASP A 295 15.05 16.23 8.61
C ASP A 295 14.72 15.66 7.22
N PHE A 296 14.10 14.49 7.17
CA PHE A 296 13.58 13.91 5.94
C PHE A 296 12.59 14.87 5.26
N VAL A 297 11.55 15.31 5.97
CA VAL A 297 10.50 16.19 5.42
C VAL A 297 11.07 17.55 5.04
N ARG A 298 11.95 18.11 5.87
CA ARG A 298 12.63 19.39 5.59
C ARG A 298 13.50 19.37 4.34
N ARG A 299 14.01 18.21 3.92
CA ARG A 299 14.77 18.08 2.65
C ARG A 299 13.87 18.07 1.42
N TRP A 300 12.58 17.81 1.57
CA TRP A 300 11.60 17.93 0.49
C TRP A 300 11.16 19.38 0.28
N ASP A 301 11.30 20.22 1.30
CA ASP A 301 11.00 21.64 1.26
C ASP A 301 11.95 22.37 0.28
N ARG A 302 11.37 23.11 -0.65
CA ARG A 302 12.05 23.89 -1.68
C ARG A 302 11.94 25.37 -1.31
N PRO A 303 13.04 25.98 -0.86
CA PRO A 303 13.03 27.40 -0.52
C PRO A 303 12.46 28.24 -1.65
N TRP A 304 11.58 29.18 -1.32
CA TRP A 304 11.04 30.20 -2.22
C TRP A 304 10.06 29.69 -3.29
N ARG A 305 9.50 28.48 -3.13
CA ARG A 305 8.41 27.97 -3.98
C ARG A 305 7.39 27.26 -3.11
N LEU A 306 6.10 27.56 -3.31
CA LEU A 306 5.03 26.75 -2.75
C LEU A 306 5.15 25.33 -3.28
N ASP A 307 5.51 24.40 -2.40
CA ASP A 307 5.71 23.00 -2.74
C ASP A 307 4.73 22.07 -2.01
N GLU A 308 4.95 20.76 -2.09
CA GLU A 308 4.06 19.78 -1.47
C GLU A 308 4.15 19.79 0.06
N VAL A 309 5.30 20.15 0.64
CA VAL A 309 5.45 20.29 2.10
C VAL A 309 4.63 21.48 2.58
N ASP A 310 4.71 22.64 1.91
CA ASP A 310 3.92 23.82 2.22
C ASP A 310 2.41 23.55 2.13
N ARG A 311 1.99 22.86 1.06
CA ARG A 311 0.58 22.48 0.85
C ARG A 311 0.07 21.56 1.95
N LEU A 312 0.85 20.54 2.32
CA LEU A 312 0.49 19.63 3.41
C LEU A 312 0.47 20.36 4.75
N ALA A 313 1.44 21.22 5.04
CA ALA A 313 1.49 22.00 6.28
C ALA A 313 0.27 22.90 6.43
N LEU A 314 -0.13 23.59 5.36
CA LEU A 314 -1.34 24.41 5.35
C LEU A 314 -2.59 23.58 5.63
N LYS A 315 -2.73 22.42 4.97
CA LYS A 315 -3.89 21.54 5.13
C LYS A 315 -3.93 20.90 6.52
N PHE A 316 -2.81 20.41 7.04
CA PHE A 316 -2.73 19.75 8.35
C PHE A 316 -2.89 20.74 9.50
N GLY A 317 -2.44 21.98 9.31
CA GLY A 317 -2.65 23.09 10.25
C GLY A 317 -4.10 23.55 10.41
N LEU A 318 -5.04 23.10 9.56
CA LEU A 318 -6.46 23.45 9.66
C LEU A 318 -7.06 23.04 11.02
N VAL A 319 -6.65 21.89 11.57
CA VAL A 319 -7.15 21.38 12.86
C VAL A 319 -6.85 22.33 14.03
N LYS A 320 -5.67 22.97 14.05
CA LYS A 320 -5.32 23.95 15.09
C LYS A 320 -6.30 25.12 15.15
N ARG A 321 -6.80 25.57 14.00
CA ARG A 321 -7.80 26.64 13.93
C ARG A 321 -9.18 26.19 14.42
N PHE A 322 -9.52 24.91 14.29
CA PHE A 322 -10.74 24.33 14.87
C PHE A 322 -10.64 24.16 16.39
N VAL A 323 -9.49 23.74 16.92
CA VAL A 323 -9.24 23.64 18.37
C VAL A 323 -9.27 25.04 19.02
N ALA A 324 -8.75 26.05 18.34
CA ALA A 324 -8.70 27.43 18.83
C ALA A 324 -10.01 28.22 18.68
N GLY A 325 -10.95 27.79 17.83
CA GLY A 325 -12.19 28.51 17.54
C GLY A 325 -13.36 27.57 17.29
N GLY A 326 -14.24 27.41 18.29
CA GLY A 326 -15.35 26.45 18.32
C GLY A 326 -16.49 26.65 17.31
N THR A 327 -16.22 27.00 16.04
CA THR A 327 -17.27 27.16 15.01
C THR A 327 -16.98 26.33 13.76
N VAL A 328 -17.37 25.05 13.81
CA VAL A 328 -17.26 24.08 12.70
C VAL A 328 -18.02 24.53 11.43
N ARG A 329 -19.09 25.33 11.57
CA ARG A 329 -20.02 25.63 10.47
C ARG A 329 -19.53 26.60 9.39
N ARG A 330 -18.56 27.49 9.66
CA ARG A 330 -18.17 28.54 8.68
C ARG A 330 -16.98 28.18 7.78
N ILE A 331 -16.13 27.26 8.23
CA ILE A 331 -14.84 26.97 7.57
C ILE A 331 -15.02 25.89 6.50
N ALA A 332 -15.77 24.82 6.79
CA ALA A 332 -16.04 23.74 5.84
C ALA A 332 -16.72 24.22 4.54
N GLY A 333 -17.65 25.19 4.65
CA GLY A 333 -18.35 25.76 3.48
C GLY A 333 -17.54 26.72 2.61
N ARG A 334 -16.40 27.21 3.09
CA ARG A 334 -15.54 28.17 2.35
C ARG A 334 -14.25 27.56 1.79
N LEU A 335 -13.79 26.44 2.36
CA LEU A 335 -12.50 25.83 1.99
C LEU A 335 -12.62 24.62 1.06
N LEU A 336 -13.81 24.02 0.91
CA LEU A 336 -14.02 22.92 -0.05
C LEU A 336 -13.51 23.22 -1.48
N PRO A 337 -13.62 24.46 -2.01
CA PRO A 337 -13.07 24.80 -3.33
C PRO A 337 -11.55 24.95 -3.39
N LEU A 338 -10.87 25.05 -2.24
CA LEU A 338 -9.41 25.25 -2.14
C LEU A 338 -8.64 23.94 -1.87
N LEU A 339 -9.37 22.83 -1.71
CA LEU A 339 -8.83 21.49 -1.49
C LEU A 339 -8.81 20.63 -2.77
N GLY A 340 -9.31 21.17 -3.89
CA GLY A 340 -9.30 20.55 -5.22
C GLY A 340 -7.98 20.72 -5.95
#